data_AF-A0A920SEJ3-F1
#
_entry.id   AF-A0A920SEJ3-F1
#
_cell.length_a   1.000
_cell.length_b   1.000
_cell.length_c   1.000
_cell.angle_alpha   90.00
_cell.angle_beta   90.00
_cell.angle_gamma   90.00
#
_symmetry.space_group_name_H-M   'P 1'
#
loop_
_entity.id
_entity.type
_entity.pdbx_description
1 polymer ?
#
loop_
_entity_poly.entity_id
_entity_poly.type
_entity_poly.pdbx_seq_one_letter_code
_entity_poly.pdbx_strand_id
1 'polypeptide(L)'
;MDSDYLKVKICGIRALDDALVAAEAGADYIGMVFVPERRRRVSPQDAKVIVDGVRGSGGVVPKMVGLFADQSAEEVCGIIDYCGLDLVQLCGEETVKYAGELGCDVIKVVTWPSRRPLMTIPEGFSQS
;
A
#
# COMPACT_ATOMS: atom_id res chain seq x y z
N MET A 1 -0.26 21.62 10.87
CA MET A 1 -1.00 21.98 9.66
C MET A 1 -1.34 20.68 8.98
N ASP A 2 -2.48 20.08 9.33
CA ASP A 2 -3.03 19.02 8.49
C ASP A 2 -3.44 19.70 7.20
N SER A 3 -2.71 19.39 6.14
CA SER A 3 -2.77 20.13 4.90
C SER A 3 -3.80 19.43 4.02
N ASP A 4 -4.87 20.14 3.66
CA ASP A 4 -5.99 19.71 2.80
C ASP A 4 -5.57 19.40 1.34
N TYR A 5 -4.30 19.05 1.08
CA TYR A 5 -3.84 18.68 -0.25
C TYR A 5 -3.99 17.18 -0.48
N LEU A 6 -4.23 16.83 -1.75
CA LEU A 6 -4.34 15.45 -2.20
C LEU A 6 -2.99 14.74 -2.03
N LYS A 7 -2.98 13.69 -1.20
CA LYS A 7 -1.78 12.86 -1.05
C LYS A 7 -1.59 11.92 -2.22
N VAL A 8 -0.35 11.75 -2.66
CA VAL A 8 0.03 10.92 -3.81
C VAL A 8 0.91 9.74 -3.37
N LYS A 9 0.51 8.53 -3.79
CA LYS A 9 1.28 7.29 -3.59
C LYS A 9 1.76 6.72 -4.92
N ILE A 10 3.07 6.49 -5.06
CA ILE A 10 3.66 5.82 -6.22
C ILE A 10 3.93 4.35 -5.85
N CYS A 11 3.31 3.39 -6.56
CA CYS A 11 3.28 1.98 -6.15
C CYS A 11 4.05 1.06 -7.11
N GLY A 12 4.74 0.07 -6.55
CA GLY A 12 5.50 -0.93 -7.29
C GLY A 12 6.90 -0.49 -7.66
N ILE A 13 7.50 0.38 -6.83
CA ILE A 13 8.89 0.81 -6.92
C ILE A 13 9.81 -0.38 -6.61
N ARG A 14 10.88 -0.52 -7.40
CA ARG A 14 11.82 -1.65 -7.35
C ARG A 14 13.28 -1.26 -7.41
N ALA A 15 13.57 0.00 -7.74
CA ALA A 15 14.92 0.53 -7.86
C ALA A 15 15.02 1.83 -7.05
N LEU A 16 16.21 2.10 -6.52
CA LEU A 16 16.48 3.30 -5.75
C LEU A 16 16.27 4.56 -6.60
N ASP A 17 16.76 4.56 -7.84
CA ASP A 17 16.65 5.73 -8.72
C ASP A 17 15.18 6.14 -8.95
N ASP A 18 14.29 5.17 -9.20
CA ASP A 18 12.85 5.43 -9.35
C ASP A 18 12.25 6.01 -8.06
N ALA A 19 12.72 5.54 -6.91
CA ALA A 19 12.26 5.99 -5.60
C ALA A 19 12.71 7.44 -5.32
N LEU A 20 13.96 7.77 -5.65
CA LEU A 20 14.50 9.12 -5.51
C LEU A 20 13.76 10.11 -6.41
N VAL A 21 13.54 9.74 -7.69
CA VAL A 21 12.77 10.57 -8.62
C VAL A 21 11.33 10.79 -8.11
N ALA A 22 10.69 9.75 -7.58
CA ALA A 22 9.35 9.88 -6.99
C ALA A 22 9.33 10.80 -5.76
N ALA A 23 10.35 10.71 -4.89
CA ALA A 23 10.49 11.59 -3.73
C ALA A 23 10.72 13.04 -4.15
N GLU A 24 11.62 13.29 -5.10
CA GLU A 24 11.90 14.63 -5.66
C GLU A 24 10.68 15.24 -6.34
N ALA A 25 9.84 14.42 -6.97
CA ALA A 25 8.57 14.85 -7.57
C ALA A 25 7.48 15.18 -6.54
N GLY A 26 7.74 14.98 -5.23
CA GLY A 26 6.81 15.31 -4.16
C GLY A 26 5.80 14.22 -3.85
N ALA A 27 6.11 12.94 -4.10
CA ALA A 27 5.28 11.85 -3.61
C ALA A 27 5.22 11.86 -2.08
N ASP A 28 4.04 11.61 -1.50
CA ASP A 28 3.87 11.47 -0.05
C ASP A 28 4.18 10.04 0.41
N TYR A 29 4.00 9.06 -0.48
CA TYR A 29 4.18 7.64 -0.19
C TYR A 29 4.87 6.90 -1.32
N ILE A 30 5.84 6.05 -0.96
CA ILE A 30 6.52 5.12 -1.87
C ILE A 30 6.09 3.69 -1.52
N GLY A 31 5.51 2.99 -2.49
CA GLY A 31 4.98 1.64 -2.33
C GLY A 31 5.88 0.56 -2.94
N MET A 32 6.23 -0.43 -2.13
CA MET A 32 6.99 -1.63 -2.52
C MET A 32 6.11 -2.87 -2.38
N VAL A 33 6.25 -3.84 -3.29
CA VAL A 33 5.40 -5.05 -3.30
C VAL A 33 6.20 -6.24 -2.77
N PHE A 34 5.71 -6.89 -1.72
CA PHE A 34 6.34 -8.07 -1.13
C PHE A 34 5.62 -9.38 -1.45
N VAL A 35 4.43 -9.29 -2.05
CA VAL A 35 3.60 -10.45 -2.41
C VAL A 35 4.36 -11.39 -3.36
N PRO A 36 4.47 -12.69 -3.04
CA PRO A 36 5.00 -13.72 -3.94
C PRO A 36 4.33 -13.68 -5.32
N GLU A 37 5.07 -14.10 -6.36
CA GLU A 37 4.55 -14.28 -7.74
C GLU A 37 4.08 -13.01 -8.47
N ARG A 38 4.03 -11.85 -7.80
CA ARG A 38 3.70 -10.58 -8.45
C ARG A 38 4.88 -10.07 -9.28
N ARG A 39 4.61 -9.63 -10.51
CA ARG A 39 5.59 -9.05 -11.45
C ARG A 39 6.44 -7.91 -10.84
N ARG A 40 5.87 -7.15 -9.91
CA ARG A 40 6.53 -6.00 -9.27
C ARG A 40 7.12 -6.32 -7.90
N ARG A 41 7.25 -7.60 -7.53
CA ARG A 41 7.82 -8.01 -6.25
C ARG A 41 9.24 -7.49 -6.09
N VAL A 42 9.56 -7.08 -4.86
CA VAL A 42 10.90 -6.71 -4.39
C VAL A 42 11.33 -7.66 -3.27
N SER A 43 12.64 -7.88 -3.11
CA SER A 43 13.17 -8.57 -1.94
C SER A 43 13.25 -7.61 -0.73
N PRO A 44 13.21 -8.11 0.52
CA PRO A 44 13.46 -7.28 1.70
C PRO A 44 14.82 -6.57 1.66
N GLN A 45 15.85 -7.20 1.09
CA GLN A 45 17.18 -6.62 0.95
C GLN A 45 17.18 -5.41 0.01
N ASP A 46 16.56 -5.53 -1.16
CA ASP A 46 16.45 -4.44 -2.11
C ASP A 46 15.55 -3.31 -1.57
N ALA A 47 14.45 -3.67 -0.91
CA ALA A 47 13.57 -2.71 -0.25
C ALA A 47 14.33 -1.89 0.80
N LYS A 48 15.16 -2.54 1.62
CA LYS A 48 16.01 -1.86 2.59
C LYS A 48 16.95 -0.85 1.93
N VAL A 49 17.61 -1.23 0.83
CA VAL A 49 18.47 -0.31 0.05
C VAL A 49 17.68 0.91 -0.43
N ILE A 50 16.46 0.71 -0.92
CA ILE A 50 15.58 1.79 -1.36
C ILE A 50 15.22 2.72 -0.20
N VAL A 51 14.78 2.15 0.94
CA VAL A 51 14.37 2.93 2.11
C VAL A 51 15.54 3.75 2.66
N ASP A 52 16.70 3.11 2.84
CA ASP A 52 17.90 3.76 3.38
C ASP A 52 18.40 4.85 2.42
N GLY A 53 18.38 4.59 1.11
CA GLY A 53 18.79 5.56 0.10
C GLY A 53 17.88 6.79 0.01
N VAL A 54 16.55 6.60 0.04
CA VAL A 54 15.60 7.73 0.03
C VAL A 54 15.72 8.54 1.32
N ARG A 55 15.82 7.89 2.49
CA ARG A 55 16.00 8.58 3.79
C ARG A 55 17.34 9.32 3.87
N GLY A 56 18.38 8.81 3.21
CA GLY A 56 19.70 9.45 3.15
C GLY A 56 19.83 10.59 2.13
N SER A 57 18.84 10.80 1.26
CA SER A 57 18.92 11.78 0.16
C SER A 57 18.87 13.25 0.61
N GLY A 58 18.50 13.53 1.87
CA GLY A 58 18.46 14.88 2.44
C GLY A 58 17.27 15.75 1.99
N GLY A 59 16.38 15.21 1.15
CA GLY A 59 15.14 15.86 0.70
C GLY A 59 13.94 15.60 1.61
N VAL A 60 12.75 15.94 1.12
CA VAL A 60 11.49 15.52 1.76
C VAL A 60 11.36 14.01 1.62
N VAL A 61 11.19 13.33 2.74
CA VAL A 61 11.16 11.86 2.79
C VAL A 61 9.70 11.39 2.75
N PRO A 62 9.26 10.69 1.67
CA PRO A 62 7.95 10.04 1.64
C PRO A 62 7.88 8.89 2.65
N LYS A 63 6.68 8.58 3.11
CA LYS A 63 6.44 7.39 3.93
C LYS A 63 6.57 6.11 3.09
N MET A 64 7.23 5.11 3.65
CA MET A 64 7.49 3.82 3.00
C MET A 64 6.35 2.86 3.26
N VAL A 65 5.76 2.32 2.19
CA VAL A 65 4.58 1.43 2.26
C VAL A 65 4.91 0.06 1.70
N GLY A 66 4.78 -0.99 2.50
CA GLY A 66 4.87 -2.37 2.03
C GLY A 66 3.50 -2.93 1.66
N LEU A 67 3.39 -3.54 0.47
CA LEU A 67 2.17 -4.21 0.02
C LEU A 67 2.30 -5.72 0.19
N PHE A 68 1.37 -6.30 0.94
CA PHE A 68 1.32 -7.70 1.34
C PHE A 68 -0.04 -8.32 1.00
N ALA A 69 -0.06 -9.64 0.83
CA ALA A 69 -1.26 -10.42 0.58
C ALA A 69 -1.11 -11.80 1.22
N ASP A 70 -1.94 -12.09 2.22
CA ASP A 70 -2.08 -13.39 2.87
C ASP A 70 -0.77 -14.00 3.43
N GLN A 71 0.23 -13.15 3.69
CA GLN A 71 1.48 -13.53 4.37
C GLN A 71 1.27 -13.56 5.90
N SER A 72 2.06 -14.35 6.63
CA SER A 72 1.91 -14.44 8.10
C SER A 72 2.25 -13.10 8.77
N ALA A 73 1.63 -12.83 9.92
CA ALA A 73 1.92 -11.59 10.66
C ALA A 73 3.39 -11.52 11.07
N GLU A 74 3.99 -12.64 11.46
CA GLU A 74 5.42 -12.76 11.78
C GLU A 74 6.31 -12.35 10.61
N GLU A 75 6.02 -12.83 9.39
CA GLU A 75 6.77 -12.47 8.19
C GLU A 75 6.65 -10.98 7.89
N VAL A 76 5.43 -10.43 7.97
CA VAL A 76 5.17 -9.02 7.70
C VAL A 76 5.87 -8.13 8.73
N CYS A 77 5.76 -8.43 10.02
CA CYS A 77 6.48 -7.71 11.08
C CYS A 77 7.99 -7.75 10.87
N GLY A 78 8.55 -8.92 10.55
CA GLY A 78 9.97 -9.04 10.25
C GLY A 78 10.42 -8.15 9.09
N ILE A 79 9.60 -8.02 8.03
CA ILE A 79 9.89 -7.15 6.89
C ILE A 79 9.73 -5.66 7.25
N ILE A 80 8.70 -5.31 8.02
CA ILE A 80 8.49 -3.95 8.53
C ILE A 80 9.72 -3.48 9.28
N ASP A 81 10.17 -4.26 10.27
CA ASP A 81 11.30 -3.90 11.13
C ASP A 81 12.62 -3.88 10.34
N TYR A 82 12.85 -4.88 9.48
CA TYR A 82 14.08 -4.99 8.71
C TYR A 82 14.25 -3.85 7.71
N CYS A 83 13.19 -3.51 6.97
CA CYS A 83 13.23 -2.46 5.96
C CYS A 83 12.97 -1.07 6.54
N GLY A 84 12.40 -0.98 7.75
CA GLY A 84 11.95 0.25 8.36
C GLY A 84 10.73 0.86 7.67
N LEU A 85 9.72 0.04 7.33
CA LEU A 85 8.48 0.49 6.67
C LEU A 85 7.63 1.33 7.64
N ASP A 86 6.96 2.36 7.12
CA ASP A 86 6.10 3.24 7.90
C ASP A 86 4.64 2.78 7.90
N LEU A 87 4.18 2.18 6.80
CA LEU A 87 2.83 1.64 6.66
C LEU A 87 2.84 0.30 5.92
N VAL A 88 1.75 -0.44 6.11
CA VAL A 88 1.46 -1.63 5.32
C VAL A 88 0.14 -1.50 4.59
N GLN A 89 0.11 -2.03 3.37
CA GLN A 89 -1.07 -2.14 2.54
C GLN A 89 -1.43 -3.61 2.39
N LEU A 90 -2.59 -4.01 2.90
CA LEU A 90 -3.07 -5.40 2.89
C LEU A 90 -4.09 -5.58 1.77
N CYS A 91 -3.84 -6.51 0.85
CA CYS A 91 -4.72 -6.73 -0.30
C CYS A 91 -5.26 -8.16 -0.45
N GLY A 92 -5.01 -9.05 0.51
CA GLY A 92 -5.62 -10.38 0.58
C GLY A 92 -6.93 -10.39 1.35
N GLU A 93 -7.16 -11.45 2.11
CA GLU A 93 -8.35 -11.66 2.96
C GLU A 93 -8.03 -11.41 4.45
N GLU A 94 -7.01 -10.59 4.73
CA GLU A 94 -6.54 -10.35 6.09
C GLU A 94 -7.59 -9.67 6.97
N THR A 95 -7.71 -10.15 8.21
CA THR A 95 -8.73 -9.67 9.17
C THR A 95 -8.27 -8.42 9.92
N VAL A 96 -9.21 -7.75 10.59
CA VAL A 96 -8.90 -6.62 11.49
C VAL A 96 -8.00 -7.06 12.64
N LYS A 97 -8.17 -8.29 13.14
CA LYS A 97 -7.30 -8.84 14.19
C LYS A 97 -5.85 -8.94 13.70
N TYR A 98 -5.65 -9.49 12.51
CA TYR A 98 -4.33 -9.56 11.87
C TYR A 98 -3.71 -8.16 11.72
N ALA A 99 -4.48 -7.18 11.25
CA ALA A 99 -3.99 -5.80 11.12
C ALA A 99 -3.54 -5.20 12.46
N GLY A 100 -4.22 -5.54 13.56
CA GLY A 100 -3.85 -5.10 14.91
C GLY A 100 -2.55 -5.72 15.44
N GLU A 101 -2.06 -6.81 14.85
CA GLU A 101 -0.81 -7.48 15.27
C GLU A 101 0.45 -6.82 14.67
N LEU A 102 0.30 -5.99 13.63
CA LEU A 102 1.43 -5.47 12.84
C LEU A 102 2.14 -4.25 13.46
N GLY A 103 1.54 -3.59 14.45
CA GLY A 103 2.18 -2.50 15.19
C GLY A 103 2.43 -1.20 14.41
N CYS A 104 1.95 -1.08 13.17
CA CYS A 104 2.07 0.11 12.31
C CYS A 104 0.73 0.50 11.69
N ASP A 105 0.68 1.65 11.00
CA ASP A 105 -0.51 2.07 10.26
C ASP A 105 -0.82 1.09 9.10
N VAL A 106 -2.09 0.75 8.94
CA VAL A 106 -2.56 -0.23 7.94
C VAL A 106 -3.54 0.41 6.95
N ILE A 107 -3.31 0.17 5.66
CA ILE A 107 -4.24 0.47 4.57
C ILE A 107 -4.83 -0.86 4.08
N LYS A 108 -6.13 -1.10 4.33
CA LYS A 108 -6.81 -2.29 3.80
C LYS A 108 -7.38 -1.99 2.41
N VAL A 109 -6.99 -2.79 1.42
CA VAL A 109 -7.62 -2.77 0.10
C VAL A 109 -8.92 -3.56 0.18
N VAL A 110 -10.01 -2.92 -0.22
CA VAL A 110 -11.33 -3.56 -0.36
C VAL A 110 -11.75 -3.52 -1.83
N THR A 111 -12.18 -4.67 -2.35
CA THR A 111 -12.72 -4.73 -3.71
C THR A 111 -14.18 -4.28 -3.64
N TRP A 112 -14.49 -3.19 -4.34
CA TRP A 112 -15.87 -2.79 -4.50
C TRP A 112 -16.54 -3.67 -5.57
N PRO A 113 -17.65 -4.36 -5.28
CA PRO A 113 -18.35 -5.15 -6.28
C PRO A 113 -18.92 -4.22 -7.36
N SER A 114 -18.38 -4.33 -8.57
CA SER A 114 -18.88 -3.65 -9.77
C SER A 114 -20.34 -4.06 -10.02
N ARG A 115 -21.28 -3.12 -9.89
CA ARG A 115 -22.70 -3.23 -10.29
C ARG A 115 -23.40 -4.53 -9.85
N ARG A 116 -24.19 -4.47 -8.77
CA ARG A 116 -25.50 -5.15 -8.85
C ARG A 116 -26.26 -4.47 -10.00
N PRO A 117 -26.93 -5.20 -10.90
CA PRO A 117 -27.92 -4.55 -11.76
C PRO A 117 -28.86 -3.76 -10.85
N LEU A 118 -29.24 -2.53 -11.25
CA LEU A 118 -30.42 -1.90 -10.68
C LEU A 118 -31.52 -2.96 -10.73
N MET A 119 -32.03 -3.32 -9.55
CA MET A 119 -33.19 -4.18 -9.41
C MET A 119 -34.22 -3.72 -10.44
N THR A 120 -34.58 -4.57 -11.39
CA THR A 120 -35.59 -4.26 -12.39
C THR A 120 -36.81 -3.77 -11.62
N ILE A 121 -37.26 -2.54 -11.90
CA ILE A 121 -38.54 -2.05 -11.39
C ILE A 121 -39.57 -3.11 -11.82
N PRO A 122 -40.34 -3.73 -10.90
CA PRO A 122 -41.40 -4.63 -11.30
C PRO A 122 -42.34 -3.87 -12.23
N GLU A 123 -42.54 -4.36 -13.46
CA GLU A 123 -43.64 -3.90 -14.30
C GLU A 123 -44.93 -4.14 -13.52
N GLY A 124 -45.58 -3.07 -13.07
CA GLY A 124 -46.73 -3.20 -12.17
C GLY A 124 -47.27 -1.92 -11.54
N PHE A 125 -46.63 -0.76 -11.69
CA PHE A 125 -47.29 0.51 -11.38
C PHE A 125 -48.11 1.00 -12.58
N SER A 126 -49.28 0.36 -12.74
CA SER A 126 -50.38 0.92 -13.53
C SER A 126 -50.77 2.27 -12.92
N GLN A 127 -50.63 3.35 -13.69
CA GLN A 127 -51.40 4.56 -13.40
C GLN A 127 -52.87 4.25 -13.71
N SER A 128 -53.73 4.41 -12.71
CA SER A 128 -55.17 4.59 -12.86
C SER A 128 -55.50 6.07 -12.94
#